data_AF-A0A6L7GN12-F1
#
_entry.id   AF-A0A6L7GN12-F1
#
_cell.length_a   1.000
_cell.length_b   1.000
_cell.length_c   1.000
_cell.angle_alpha   90.00
_cell.angle_beta   90.00
_cell.angle_gamma   90.00
#
_symmetry.space_group_name_H-M   'P 1'
#
loop_
_entity.id
_entity.type
_entity.pdbx_description
1 polymer ?
#
loop_
_entity_poly.entity_id
_entity_poly.type
_entity_poly.pdbx_seq_one_letter_code
_entity_poly.pdbx_strand_id
1 'polypeptide(L)'
;MSDADGMPREYLEVLRSLALDPTIRPLVREAVFDLNSESLTDSVIPMPTSWRSDDYRLFCEDRRVRHAELARRVNQAVDDSIEWGARTHLAGVQTEEREAIEAWTRDQFERELRAWLRVNPSVTYER
;
A
#
# COMPACT_ATOMS: atom_id res chain seq x y z
N MET A 1 19.50 -11.55 -21.31
CA MET A 1 18.93 -10.28 -20.81
C MET A 1 18.51 -10.55 -19.38
N SER A 2 19.10 -9.84 -18.42
CA SER A 2 18.70 -9.91 -17.01
C SER A 2 17.56 -8.93 -16.76
N ASP A 3 16.56 -9.34 -15.98
CA ASP A 3 15.51 -8.44 -15.50
C ASP A 3 15.87 -7.98 -14.06
N ALA A 4 14.88 -7.57 -13.26
CA ALA A 4 15.04 -7.02 -11.90
C ALA A 4 16.24 -7.62 -11.14
N ASP A 5 17.17 -6.74 -10.74
CA ASP A 5 18.37 -7.03 -9.97
C ASP A 5 19.32 -8.10 -10.55
N GLY A 6 19.36 -8.25 -11.87
CA GLY A 6 20.32 -9.14 -12.51
C GLY A 6 19.89 -10.62 -12.51
N MET A 7 18.69 -10.92 -12.01
CA MET A 7 18.17 -12.28 -11.94
C MET A 7 17.80 -12.78 -13.35
N PRO A 8 18.16 -14.04 -13.70
CA PRO A 8 17.67 -14.64 -14.94
C PRO A 8 16.15 -14.72 -14.94
N ARG A 9 15.55 -14.41 -16.09
CA ARG A 9 14.10 -14.29 -16.26
C ARG A 9 13.34 -15.55 -15.86
N GLU A 10 13.93 -16.72 -16.11
CA GLU A 10 13.35 -18.03 -15.81
C GLU A 10 13.10 -18.20 -14.30
N TYR A 11 14.00 -17.67 -13.46
CA TYR A 11 13.82 -17.70 -12.00
C TYR A 11 12.71 -16.76 -11.54
N LEU A 12 12.59 -15.58 -12.15
CA LEU A 12 11.48 -14.66 -11.87
C LEU A 12 10.13 -15.28 -12.26
N GLU A 13 10.06 -16.00 -13.37
CA GLU A 13 8.84 -16.68 -13.81
C GLU A 13 8.40 -17.78 -12.83
N VAL A 14 9.36 -18.55 -12.29
CA VAL A 14 9.07 -19.54 -11.23
C VAL A 14 8.56 -18.86 -9.97
N LEU A 15 9.24 -17.81 -9.50
CA LEU A 15 8.83 -17.09 -8.30
C LEU A 15 7.43 -16.46 -8.46
N ARG A 16 7.14 -15.87 -9.63
CA ARG A 16 5.80 -15.37 -9.98
C ARG A 16 4.75 -16.47 -9.95
N SER A 17 5.05 -17.62 -10.55
CA SER A 17 4.13 -18.76 -10.58
C SER A 17 3.82 -19.27 -9.18
N LEU A 18 4.84 -19.39 -8.32
CA LEU A 18 4.67 -19.79 -6.92
C LEU A 18 3.89 -18.74 -6.10
N ALA A 19 4.09 -17.45 -6.38
CA ALA A 19 3.36 -16.37 -5.73
C ALA A 19 1.85 -16.39 -6.05
N LEU A 20 1.41 -17.05 -7.13
CA LEU A 20 -0.01 -17.21 -7.43
C LEU A 20 -0.70 -18.16 -6.45
N ASP A 21 0.00 -19.17 -5.92
CA ASP A 21 -0.53 -20.11 -4.94
C ASP A 21 -0.68 -19.44 -3.57
N PRO A 22 -1.90 -19.32 -3.00
CA PRO A 22 -2.12 -18.66 -1.71
C PRO A 22 -1.41 -19.34 -0.54
N THR A 23 -1.13 -20.65 -0.62
CA THR A 23 -0.44 -21.40 0.44
C THR A 23 1.07 -21.15 0.45
N ILE A 24 1.64 -20.87 -0.73
CA ILE A 24 3.08 -20.67 -0.93
C ILE A 24 3.44 -19.17 -0.95
N ARG A 25 2.49 -18.31 -1.32
CA ARG A 25 2.67 -16.84 -1.41
C ARG A 25 3.31 -16.22 -0.16
N PRO A 26 2.97 -16.58 1.10
CA PRO A 26 3.64 -16.02 2.27
C PRO A 26 5.14 -16.34 2.30
N LEU A 27 5.53 -17.57 1.92
CA LEU A 27 6.93 -18.01 1.90
C LEU A 27 7.72 -17.30 0.79
N VAL A 28 7.10 -17.11 -0.39
CA VAL A 28 7.70 -16.34 -1.49
C VAL A 28 7.85 -14.87 -1.08
N ARG A 29 6.85 -14.31 -0.40
CA ARG A 29 6.91 -12.93 0.09
C ARG A 29 8.03 -12.74 1.10
N GLU A 30 8.16 -13.63 2.08
CA GLU A 30 9.25 -13.62 3.04
C GLU A 30 10.63 -13.73 2.34
N ALA A 31 10.80 -14.71 1.46
CA ALA A 31 12.06 -14.93 0.75
C ALA A 31 12.47 -13.75 -0.15
N VAL A 32 11.51 -13.11 -0.83
CA VAL A 32 11.78 -11.93 -1.67
C VAL A 32 12.02 -10.68 -0.82
N PHE A 33 11.31 -10.54 0.30
CA PHE A 33 11.50 -9.44 1.23
C PHE A 33 12.89 -9.50 1.89
N ASP A 34 13.37 -10.69 2.28
CA ASP A 34 14.70 -10.90 2.84
C ASP A 34 15.85 -10.47 1.91
N LEU A 35 15.60 -10.44 0.59
CA LEU A 35 16.55 -9.96 -0.41
C LEU A 35 16.63 -8.41 -0.44
N ASN A 36 15.76 -7.72 0.29
CA ASN A 36 15.71 -6.27 0.42
C ASN A 36 15.73 -5.53 -0.93
N SER A 37 15.08 -6.12 -1.93
CA SER A 37 14.98 -5.58 -3.28
C SER A 37 13.53 -5.22 -3.61
N GLU A 38 13.29 -3.92 -3.76
CA GLU A 38 12.00 -3.39 -4.19
C GLU A 38 11.67 -3.79 -5.63
N SER A 39 12.66 -3.73 -6.52
CA SER A 39 12.50 -4.08 -7.94
C SER A 39 12.09 -5.56 -8.13
N LEU A 40 12.66 -6.44 -7.29
CA LEU A 40 12.35 -7.86 -7.27
C LEU A 40 10.98 -8.13 -6.66
N THR A 41 10.64 -7.44 -5.57
CA THR A 41 9.32 -7.52 -4.92
C THR A 41 8.20 -7.16 -5.88
N ASP A 42 8.35 -6.05 -6.60
CA ASP A 42 7.39 -5.61 -7.62
C ASP A 42 7.30 -6.57 -8.80
N SER A 43 8.43 -7.18 -9.16
CA SER A 43 8.48 -8.14 -10.24
C SER A 43 7.80 -9.46 -9.87
N VAL A 44 7.95 -9.95 -8.64
CA VAL A 44 7.49 -11.29 -8.24
C VAL A 44 6.07 -11.27 -7.70
N ILE A 45 5.72 -10.26 -6.89
CA ILE A 45 4.46 -10.19 -6.17
C ILE A 45 3.63 -9.07 -6.80
N PRO A 46 2.71 -9.37 -7.72
CA PRO A 46 1.89 -8.34 -8.31
C PRO A 46 1.04 -7.66 -7.24
N MET A 47 0.98 -6.33 -7.29
CA MET A 47 0.07 -5.58 -6.44
C MET A 47 -1.37 -5.99 -6.77
N PRO A 48 -2.22 -6.28 -5.76
CA PRO A 48 -3.65 -6.48 -5.99
C PRO A 48 -4.25 -5.31 -6.77
N THR A 49 -5.14 -5.61 -7.72
CA THR A 49 -5.81 -4.60 -8.54
C THR A 49 -7.06 -4.02 -7.86
N SER A 50 -7.54 -4.65 -6.79
CA SER A 50 -8.65 -4.18 -5.96
C SER A 50 -8.48 -4.63 -4.51
N TRP A 51 -9.01 -3.83 -3.58
CA TRP A 51 -9.07 -4.11 -2.15
C TRP A 51 -10.28 -3.38 -1.54
N ARG A 52 -10.67 -3.76 -0.32
CA ARG A 52 -11.67 -3.02 0.46
C ARG A 52 -11.00 -1.90 1.24
N SER A 53 -11.72 -0.81 1.49
CA SER A 53 -11.20 0.31 2.29
C SER A 53 -10.87 -0.07 3.73
N ASP A 54 -11.44 -1.16 4.23
CA ASP A 54 -11.23 -1.72 5.58
C ASP A 54 -10.34 -2.98 5.59
N ASP A 55 -9.61 -3.27 4.51
CA ASP A 55 -8.71 -4.42 4.41
C ASP A 55 -7.37 -4.17 5.15
N TYR A 56 -7.47 -3.89 6.46
CA TYR A 56 -6.33 -3.59 7.32
C TYR A 56 -5.29 -4.70 7.35
N ARG A 57 -5.72 -5.96 7.16
CA ARG A 57 -4.80 -7.09 7.03
C ARG A 57 -3.90 -6.91 5.81
N LEU A 58 -4.48 -6.63 4.64
CA LEU A 58 -3.70 -6.39 3.43
C LEU A 58 -2.80 -5.16 3.55
N PHE A 59 -3.25 -4.11 4.25
CA PHE A 59 -2.42 -2.92 4.51
C PHE A 59 -1.22 -3.23 5.43
N CYS A 60 -1.31 -4.23 6.30
CA CYS A 60 -0.19 -4.71 7.10
C CYS A 60 0.77 -5.61 6.30
N GLU A 61 0.22 -6.42 5.39
CA GLU A 61 0.95 -7.44 4.62
C GLU A 61 1.59 -6.94 3.30
N ASP A 62 1.15 -5.80 2.77
CA ASP A 62 1.71 -5.20 1.55
C ASP A 62 1.76 -3.67 1.66
N ARG A 63 2.98 -3.14 1.88
CA ARG A 63 3.20 -1.68 1.99
C ARG A 63 2.71 -0.89 0.77
N ARG A 64 2.72 -1.48 -0.43
CA ARG A 64 2.33 -0.76 -1.66
C ARG A 64 0.84 -0.52 -1.69
N VAL A 65 0.06 -1.53 -1.29
CA VAL A 65 -1.40 -1.37 -1.11
C VAL A 65 -1.70 -0.35 -0.02
N ARG A 66 -0.95 -0.39 1.10
CA ARG A 66 -1.06 0.60 2.18
C ARG A 66 -0.84 2.03 1.68
N HIS A 67 0.21 2.27 0.90
CA HIS A 67 0.50 3.59 0.32
C HIS A 67 -0.55 4.02 -0.72
N ALA A 68 -1.00 3.09 -1.58
CA ALA A 68 -2.04 3.37 -2.57
C ALA A 68 -3.38 3.73 -1.92
N GLU A 69 -3.78 3.01 -0.87
CA GLU A 69 -4.99 3.33 -0.10
C GLU A 69 -4.88 4.68 0.61
N LEU A 70 -3.73 4.99 1.23
CA LEU A 70 -3.51 6.29 1.85
C LEU A 70 -3.64 7.41 0.81
N ALA A 71 -3.02 7.28 -0.36
CA ALA A 71 -3.14 8.26 -1.44
C ALA A 71 -4.58 8.43 -1.92
N ARG A 72 -5.33 7.32 -2.05
CA ARG A 72 -6.76 7.35 -2.40
C ARG A 72 -7.58 8.13 -1.38
N ARG A 73 -7.35 7.91 -0.08
CA ARG A 73 -8.06 8.61 1.01
C ARG A 73 -7.69 10.09 1.07
N VAL A 74 -6.43 10.45 0.82
CA VAL A 74 -6.00 11.86 0.74
C VAL A 74 -6.71 12.57 -0.41
N ASN A 75 -6.73 11.95 -1.60
CA ASN A 75 -7.44 12.53 -2.75
C ASN A 75 -8.95 12.71 -2.46
N GLN A 76 -9.59 11.70 -1.84
CA GLN A 76 -10.99 11.82 -1.44
C GLN A 76 -11.20 12.97 -0.44
N ALA A 77 -10.35 13.10 0.58
CA ALA A 77 -10.48 14.17 1.57
C ALA A 77 -10.24 15.57 0.97
N VAL A 78 -9.36 15.66 -0.04
CA VAL A 78 -9.15 16.89 -0.82
C VAL A 78 -10.40 17.22 -1.65
N ASP A 79 -10.96 16.24 -2.35
CA ASP A 79 -12.19 16.39 -3.14
C ASP A 79 -13.37 16.81 -2.25
N ASP A 80 -13.51 16.17 -1.09
CA ASP A 80 -14.50 16.54 -0.08
C ASP A 80 -14.27 17.99 0.38
N SER A 81 -13.04 18.40 0.71
CA SER A 81 -12.76 19.79 1.11
C SER A 81 -13.20 20.81 0.04
N ILE A 82 -12.99 20.50 -1.24
CA ILE A 82 -13.45 21.33 -2.36
C ILE A 82 -14.98 21.42 -2.38
N GLU A 83 -15.67 20.29 -2.23
CA GLU A 83 -17.14 20.23 -2.26
C GLU A 83 -17.78 20.97 -1.06
N TRP A 84 -17.27 20.76 0.15
CA TRP A 84 -17.79 21.36 1.38
C TRP A 84 -17.33 22.81 1.59
N GLY A 85 -16.19 23.21 1.02
CA GLY A 85 -15.61 24.56 1.05
C GLY A 85 -16.15 25.51 -0.05
N ALA A 86 -17.05 25.04 -0.91
CA ALA A 86 -17.54 25.71 -2.13
C ALA A 86 -18.31 27.04 -1.93
N ARG A 87 -18.31 27.66 -0.73
CA ARG A 87 -18.83 29.02 -0.56
C ARG A 87 -17.82 30.14 -0.81
N THR A 88 -16.51 29.88 -0.92
CA THR A 88 -15.57 31.01 -1.03
C THR A 88 -14.35 30.91 -1.96
N HIS A 89 -14.01 29.78 -2.58
CA HIS A 89 -12.79 29.76 -3.42
C HIS A 89 -12.93 29.01 -4.75
N LEU A 90 -13.04 29.78 -5.84
CA LEU A 90 -12.85 29.33 -7.23
C LEU A 90 -11.39 28.88 -7.54
N ALA A 91 -10.51 28.81 -6.55
CA ALA A 91 -9.06 28.66 -6.72
C ALA A 91 -8.51 27.26 -6.37
N GLY A 92 -9.37 26.30 -5.97
CA GLY A 92 -8.94 25.00 -5.47
C GLY A 92 -8.32 25.05 -4.06
N VAL A 93 -7.88 23.89 -3.57
CA VAL A 93 -7.21 23.72 -2.26
C VAL A 93 -5.81 24.32 -2.34
N GLN A 94 -5.47 25.20 -1.40
CA GLN A 94 -4.11 25.77 -1.29
C GLN A 94 -3.10 24.69 -0.87
N THR A 95 -1.82 24.86 -1.21
CA THR A 95 -0.78 23.87 -0.86
C THR A 95 -0.73 23.56 0.64
N GLU A 96 -0.81 24.57 1.50
CA GLU A 96 -0.80 24.40 2.96
C GLU A 96 -2.02 23.61 3.47
N GLU A 97 -3.19 23.83 2.86
CA GLU A 97 -4.42 23.10 3.20
C GLU A 97 -4.33 21.64 2.74
N ARG A 98 -3.76 21.40 1.55
CA ARG A 98 -3.51 20.04 1.06
C ARG A 98 -2.55 19.29 1.97
N GLU A 99 -1.47 19.93 2.41
CA GLU A 99 -0.51 19.34 3.36
C GLU A 99 -1.18 19.03 4.71
N ALA A 100 -2.05 19.92 5.19
CA ALA A 100 -2.82 19.68 6.41
C ALA A 100 -3.79 18.49 6.27
N ILE A 101 -4.50 18.40 5.15
CA ILE A 101 -5.40 17.26 4.82
C ILE A 101 -4.60 15.96 4.75
N GLU A 102 -3.44 15.98 4.08
CA GLU A 102 -2.56 14.81 3.98
C GLU A 102 -2.07 14.35 5.34
N ALA A 103 -1.57 15.27 6.16
CA ALA A 103 -1.05 14.97 7.50
C ALA A 103 -2.15 14.41 8.41
N TRP A 104 -3.34 15.03 8.40
CA TRP A 104 -4.49 14.56 9.17
C TRP A 104 -4.95 13.17 8.72
N THR A 105 -5.07 12.96 7.40
CA THR A 105 -5.51 11.67 6.83
C THR A 105 -4.52 10.56 7.15
N ARG A 106 -3.21 10.85 7.09
CA ARG A 106 -2.15 9.91 7.48
C ARG A 106 -2.26 9.53 8.97
N ASP A 107 -2.41 10.51 9.86
CA ASP A 107 -2.58 10.26 11.29
C ASP A 107 -3.83 9.41 11.59
N GLN A 108 -4.97 9.71 10.93
CA GLN A 108 -6.18 8.90 11.08
C GLN A 108 -5.97 7.46 10.60
N PHE A 109 -5.40 7.28 9.41
CA PHE A 109 -5.14 5.97 8.85
C PHE A 109 -4.18 5.13 9.72
N GLU A 110 -3.11 5.75 10.24
CA GLU A 110 -2.21 5.08 11.17
C GLU A 110 -2.90 4.71 12.49
N ARG A 111 -3.76 5.57 13.03
CA ARG A 111 -4.53 5.28 14.24
C ARG A 111 -5.48 4.11 14.05
N GLU A 112 -6.18 4.06 12.91
CA GLU A 112 -7.04 2.94 12.53
C GLU A 112 -6.23 1.64 12.46
N LEU A 113 -5.09 1.66 11.78
CA LEU A 113 -4.22 0.50 11.62
C LEU A 113 -3.68 0.01 12.97
N ARG A 114 -3.24 0.92 13.85
CA ARG A 114 -2.81 0.60 15.22
C ARG A 114 -3.96 0.09 16.09
N ALA A 115 -5.18 0.59 15.91
CA ALA A 115 -6.35 0.07 16.61
C ALA A 115 -6.69 -1.35 16.15
N TRP A 116 -6.62 -1.61 14.85
CA TRP A 116 -6.86 -2.92 14.28
C TRP A 116 -5.79 -3.95 14.69
N LEU A 117 -4.51 -3.58 14.69
CA LEU A 117 -3.41 -4.45 15.14
C LEU A 117 -3.52 -4.82 16.63
N ARG A 118 -4.03 -3.92 17.48
CA ARG A 118 -4.28 -4.23 18.90
C ARG A 118 -5.28 -5.37 19.09
N VAL A 119 -6.23 -5.54 18.17
CA VAL A 119 -7.22 -6.64 18.22
C VAL A 119 -6.84 -7.83 17.32
N ASN A 120 -5.77 -7.71 16.50
CA ASN A 120 -5.22 -8.78 15.65
C ASN A 120 -3.70 -8.93 15.84
N PRO A 121 -3.23 -9.33 17.04
CA PRO A 121 -1.81 -9.33 17.38
C PRO A 121 -0.97 -10.37 16.61
N SER A 122 -1.62 -11.35 15.97
CA SER A 122 -0.96 -12.41 15.20
C SER A 122 -0.58 -11.98 13.78
N VAL A 123 -0.93 -10.76 13.35
CA VAL A 123 -0.68 -10.29 11.98
C VAL A 123 0.68 -9.62 11.90
N THR A 124 1.49 -10.07 10.95
CA THR A 124 2.79 -9.46 10.67
C THR A 124 2.59 -8.07 10.09
N TYR A 125 3.31 -7.08 10.64
CA TYR A 125 3.30 -5.72 10.14
C TYR A 125 4.61 -5.43 9.40
N GLU A 126 4.53 -5.29 8.08
CA GLU A 126 5.64 -4.85 7.24
C GLU A 126 5.91 -3.36 7.58
N ARG A 127 6.99 -3.11 8.32
CA ARG A 127 7.41 -1.77 8.76
C ARG A 127 7.96 -0.94 7.61
#